data_AF-A0A7J8XKY7-F1
#
_entry.id   AF-A0A7J8XKY7-F1
#
_cell.length_a   1.000
_cell.length_b   1.000
_cell.length_c   1.000
_cell.angle_alpha   90.00
_cell.angle_beta   90.00
_cell.angle_gamma   90.00
#
_symmetry.space_group_name_H-M   'P 1'
#
loop_
_entity.id
_entity.type
_entity.pdbx_description
1 polymer ?
#
loop_
_entity_poly.entity_id
_entity_poly.type
_entity_poly.pdbx_seq_one_letter_code
_entity_poly.pdbx_strand_id
1 'polypeptide(L)'
;MIFALVYCTAGISGGHINPAVTFGLLLARKLSLTRAVFYMIMQCLGAICGAAVVKSFQKTQYERLGGGANTISSGYSKTSGLGAEIVGTFVLVYTVFSATDAKRNARDSHVPILAPLPIGFAVFVVHLATIPITGTGINPARSLGAALIYNKDQAWDDHWIFWVGPLIGAALAALYHQIVIRAIPFKSK
;
A
#
# COMPACT_ATOMS: atom_id res chain seq x y z
N MET A 1 3.12 0.16 12.58
CA MET A 1 3.06 -1.25 12.15
C MET A 1 3.90 -1.55 10.91
N ILE A 2 3.82 -0.75 9.85
CA ILE A 2 4.58 -1.00 8.59
C ILE A 2 6.08 -1.16 8.83
N PHE A 3 6.73 -0.25 9.57
CA PHE A 3 8.15 -0.38 9.94
C PHE A 3 8.50 -1.78 10.47
N ALA A 4 7.78 -2.27 11.47
CA ALA A 4 8.04 -3.56 12.09
C ALA A 4 7.79 -4.73 11.11
N LEU A 5 6.68 -4.73 10.37
CA LEU A 5 6.37 -5.81 9.43
C LEU A 5 7.34 -5.86 8.25
N VAL A 6 7.75 -4.71 7.71
CA VAL A 6 8.78 -4.65 6.67
C VAL A 6 10.10 -5.16 7.25
N TYR A 7 10.51 -4.73 8.44
CA TYR A 7 11.72 -5.23 9.10
C TYR A 7 11.72 -6.76 9.23
N CYS A 8 10.62 -7.34 9.73
CA CYS A 8 10.51 -8.80 9.91
C CYS A 8 10.50 -9.58 8.59
N THR A 9 10.00 -9.00 7.49
CA THR A 9 9.72 -9.75 6.26
C THR A 9 10.58 -9.35 5.06
N ALA A 10 11.40 -8.29 5.16
CA ALA A 10 12.22 -7.79 4.05
C ALA A 10 13.19 -8.86 3.51
N GLY A 11 13.83 -9.63 4.39
CA GLY A 11 14.73 -10.72 3.99
C GLY A 11 14.03 -11.97 3.43
N ILE A 12 12.71 -12.06 3.55
CA ILE A 12 11.92 -13.25 3.16
C ILE A 12 11.08 -12.97 1.91
N SER A 13 10.20 -11.96 1.98
CA SER A 13 9.26 -11.61 0.91
C SER A 13 9.61 -10.31 0.18
N GLY A 14 10.58 -9.54 0.69
CA GLY A 14 10.81 -8.16 0.27
C GLY A 14 9.96 -7.14 1.02
N GLY A 15 9.07 -7.57 1.93
CA GLY A 15 8.34 -6.65 2.82
C GLY A 15 7.31 -5.76 2.14
N HIS A 16 6.57 -6.27 1.16
CA HIS A 16 5.64 -5.45 0.37
C HIS A 16 4.41 -4.99 1.17
N ILE A 17 3.72 -5.92 1.83
CA ILE A 17 2.52 -5.70 2.69
C ILE A 17 1.41 -4.84 2.05
N ASN A 18 1.45 -4.62 0.74
CA ASN A 18 0.62 -3.65 0.03
C ASN A 18 0.59 -3.96 -1.49
N PRO A 19 -0.61 -4.10 -2.10
CA PRO A 19 -0.75 -4.31 -3.53
C PRO A 19 -0.15 -3.18 -4.38
N ALA A 20 -0.26 -1.92 -3.97
CA ALA A 20 0.30 -0.77 -4.70
C ALA A 20 1.84 -0.82 -4.73
N VAL A 21 2.48 -1.19 -3.63
CA VAL A 21 3.93 -1.41 -3.57
C VAL A 21 4.35 -2.58 -4.47
N THR A 22 3.60 -3.68 -4.40
CA THR A 22 3.83 -4.87 -5.25
C THR A 22 3.70 -4.53 -6.73
N PHE A 23 2.70 -3.74 -7.08
CA PHE A 23 2.45 -3.28 -8.43
C PHE A 23 3.56 -2.34 -8.93
N GLY A 24 3.98 -1.37 -8.13
CA GLY A 24 5.11 -0.49 -8.49
C GLY A 24 6.39 -1.28 -8.78
N LEU A 25 6.74 -2.24 -7.92
CA LEU A 25 7.92 -3.09 -8.12
C LEU A 25 7.79 -4.03 -9.33
N LEU A 26 6.58 -4.49 -9.64
CA LEU A 26 6.30 -5.22 -10.89
C LEU A 26 6.55 -4.33 -12.11
N LEU A 27 6.02 -3.10 -12.13
CA LEU A 27 6.21 -2.15 -13.25
C LEU A 27 7.70 -1.80 -13.45
N ALA A 28 8.45 -1.69 -12.35
CA ALA A 28 9.90 -1.49 -12.39
C ALA A 28 10.71 -2.76 -12.71
N ARG A 29 10.04 -3.88 -13.05
CA ARG A 29 10.65 -5.18 -13.38
C ARG A 29 11.53 -5.76 -12.25
N LYS A 30 11.21 -5.43 -11.00
CA LYS A 30 11.86 -5.96 -9.78
C LYS A 30 11.13 -7.16 -9.17
N LEU A 31 9.95 -7.51 -9.72
CA LEU A 31 9.13 -8.64 -9.29
C LEU A 31 8.52 -9.33 -10.52
N SER A 32 8.44 -10.66 -10.53
CA SER A 32 7.76 -11.39 -11.61
C SER A 32 6.23 -11.24 -11.50
N LEU A 33 5.53 -11.33 -12.62
CA LEU A 33 4.07 -11.21 -12.67
C LEU A 33 3.38 -12.26 -11.76
N THR A 34 3.80 -13.52 -11.85
CA THR A 34 3.23 -14.60 -11.03
C THR A 34 3.36 -14.30 -9.54
N ARG A 35 4.54 -13.86 -9.09
CA ARG A 35 4.77 -13.52 -7.68
C ARG A 35 3.95 -12.30 -7.26
N ALA A 36 3.81 -11.31 -8.14
CA ALA A 36 2.98 -10.14 -7.90
C ALA A 36 1.51 -10.51 -7.66
N VAL A 37 0.94 -11.37 -8.51
CA VAL A 37 -0.45 -11.83 -8.38
C VAL A 37 -0.66 -12.56 -7.05
N PHE A 38 0.20 -13.55 -6.73
CA PHE A 38 0.10 -14.26 -5.44
C PHE A 38 0.25 -13.32 -4.24
N TYR A 39 1.15 -12.34 -4.32
CA TYR A 39 1.33 -11.36 -3.24
C TYR A 39 0.07 -10.53 -3.03
N MET A 40 -0.54 -10.01 -4.08
CA MET A 40 -1.76 -9.19 -3.95
C MET A 40 -2.92 -9.99 -3.39
N ILE A 41 -3.11 -11.24 -3.82
CA ILE A 41 -4.14 -12.14 -3.28
C ILE A 41 -3.92 -12.38 -1.78
N MET A 42 -2.71 -12.80 -1.40
CA MET A 42 -2.40 -13.11 0.00
C MET A 42 -2.46 -11.87 0.91
N GLN A 43 -2.08 -10.69 0.40
CA GLN A 43 -2.23 -9.43 1.11
C GLN A 43 -3.71 -9.12 1.38
N CYS A 44 -4.59 -9.30 0.39
CA CYS A 44 -6.02 -9.09 0.54
C CYS A 44 -6.64 -10.08 1.54
N LEU A 45 -6.33 -11.38 1.42
CA LEU A 45 -6.82 -12.40 2.35
C LEU A 45 -6.37 -12.12 3.79
N GLY A 46 -5.09 -11.75 3.99
CA GLY A 46 -4.58 -11.36 5.31
C GLY A 46 -5.29 -10.14 5.89
N ALA A 47 -5.58 -9.13 5.09
CA ALA A 47 -6.31 -7.94 5.52
C ALA A 47 -7.77 -8.25 5.91
N ILE A 48 -8.45 -9.12 5.15
CA ILE A 48 -9.80 -9.62 5.47
C ILE A 48 -9.79 -10.36 6.81
N CYS A 49 -8.86 -11.30 7.01
CA CYS A 49 -8.72 -12.03 8.27
C CYS A 49 -8.46 -11.08 9.45
N GLY A 50 -7.56 -10.11 9.29
CA GLY A 50 -7.26 -9.12 10.32
C GLY A 50 -8.48 -8.28 10.70
N ALA A 51 -9.23 -7.78 9.73
CA ALA A 51 -10.45 -7.02 9.99
C ALA A 51 -11.54 -7.87 10.68
N ALA A 52 -11.70 -9.14 10.28
CA ALA A 52 -12.64 -10.07 10.88
C ALA A 52 -12.33 -10.36 12.37
N VAL A 53 -11.05 -10.51 12.72
CA VAL A 53 -10.60 -10.67 14.12
C VAL A 53 -10.95 -9.43 14.96
N VAL A 54 -10.74 -8.21 14.43
CA VAL A 54 -11.12 -6.99 15.16
C VAL A 54 -12.63 -6.92 15.37
N LYS A 55 -13.42 -7.24 14.34
CA LYS A 55 -14.89 -7.28 14.46
C LYS A 55 -15.36 -8.33 15.46
N SER A 56 -14.69 -9.49 15.56
CA SER A 56 -15.09 -10.53 16.51
C SER A 56 -14.82 -10.13 17.97
N PHE A 57 -13.76 -9.37 18.24
CA PHE A 57 -13.45 -8.88 19.58
C PHE A 57 -14.43 -7.81 20.08
N GLN A 58 -14.87 -6.91 19.20
CA GLN A 58 -15.70 -5.76 19.58
C GLN A 58 -16.78 -5.43 18.55
N LYS A 59 -17.66 -6.39 18.22
CA LYS A 59 -18.65 -6.27 17.14
C LYS A 59 -19.45 -4.96 17.17
N THR A 60 -20.06 -4.63 18.30
CA THR A 60 -20.91 -3.44 18.44
C THR A 60 -20.13 -2.14 18.22
N GLN A 61 -18.91 -2.03 18.76
CA GLN A 61 -18.07 -0.85 18.60
C GLN A 61 -17.53 -0.77 17.16
N TYR A 62 -17.11 -1.89 16.59
CA TYR A 62 -16.65 -1.98 15.21
C TYR A 62 -17.71 -1.46 14.23
N GLU A 63 -18.96 -1.91 14.37
CA GLU A 63 -20.06 -1.49 13.48
C GLU A 63 -20.45 -0.03 13.69
N ARG A 64 -20.44 0.45 14.94
CA ARG A 64 -20.78 1.84 15.28
C ARG A 64 -19.71 2.85 14.85
N LEU A 65 -18.43 2.48 14.90
CA LEU A 65 -17.29 3.38 14.69
C LEU A 65 -16.68 3.26 13.27
N GLY A 66 -17.46 2.83 12.29
CA GLY A 66 -17.05 2.83 10.88
C GLY A 66 -16.20 1.63 10.42
N GLY A 67 -15.96 0.64 11.29
CA GLY A 67 -15.25 -0.60 10.95
C GLY A 67 -13.81 -0.43 10.47
N GLY A 68 -13.24 0.77 10.63
CA GLY A 68 -11.97 1.14 10.04
C GLY A 68 -11.97 1.16 8.50
N ALA A 69 -13.14 1.18 7.85
CA ALA A 69 -13.25 1.26 6.39
C ALA A 69 -12.85 2.64 5.87
N ASN A 70 -12.23 2.67 4.69
CA ASN A 70 -11.95 3.93 4.01
C ASN A 70 -13.21 4.40 3.29
N THR A 71 -13.56 5.67 3.47
CA THR A 71 -14.69 6.38 2.84
C THR A 71 -14.30 7.83 2.60
N ILE A 72 -14.98 8.53 1.70
CA ILE A 72 -14.78 9.97 1.55
C ILE A 72 -15.46 10.69 2.72
N SER A 73 -14.69 11.49 3.45
CA SER A 73 -15.17 12.29 4.56
C SER A 73 -16.11 13.40 4.08
N SER A 74 -17.09 13.76 4.92
CA SER A 74 -18.03 14.83 4.60
C SER A 74 -17.30 16.15 4.30
N GLY A 75 -17.77 16.86 3.28
CA GLY A 75 -17.13 18.10 2.81
C GLY A 75 -16.05 17.92 1.75
N TYR A 76 -15.60 16.69 1.48
CA TYR A 76 -14.68 16.39 0.38
C TYR A 76 -15.40 15.77 -0.82
N SER A 77 -14.92 16.08 -2.02
CA SER A 77 -15.38 15.42 -3.25
C SER A 77 -14.66 14.09 -3.47
N LYS A 78 -15.25 13.18 -4.25
CA LYS A 78 -14.56 11.94 -4.69
C LYS A 78 -13.26 12.25 -5.43
N THR A 79 -13.21 13.35 -6.19
CA THR A 79 -11.99 13.81 -6.88
C THR A 79 -10.91 14.22 -5.89
N SER A 80 -11.26 14.93 -4.82
CA SER A 80 -10.32 15.30 -3.75
C SER A 80 -9.76 14.05 -3.06
N GLY A 81 -10.62 13.07 -2.76
CA GLY A 81 -10.21 11.78 -2.21
C GLY A 81 -9.27 11.02 -3.14
N LEU A 82 -9.62 10.92 -4.43
CA LEU A 82 -8.77 10.27 -5.43
C LEU A 82 -7.41 10.95 -5.54
N GLY A 83 -7.37 12.28 -5.59
CA GLY A 83 -6.12 13.04 -5.63
C GLY A 83 -5.25 12.79 -4.39
N ALA A 84 -5.85 12.78 -3.20
CA ALA A 84 -5.15 12.50 -1.96
C ALA A 84 -4.54 11.08 -1.94
N GLU A 85 -5.29 10.07 -2.40
CA GLU A 85 -4.83 8.69 -2.49
C GLU A 85 -3.70 8.50 -3.51
N ILE A 86 -3.77 9.20 -4.66
CA ILE A 86 -2.71 9.19 -5.68
C ILE A 86 -1.42 9.78 -5.10
N VAL A 87 -1.48 10.99 -4.53
CA VAL A 87 -0.30 11.70 -4.00
C VAL A 87 0.28 10.95 -2.80
N GLY A 88 -0.56 10.50 -1.87
CA GLY A 88 -0.14 9.74 -0.70
C GLY A 88 0.55 8.42 -1.10
N THR A 89 0.00 7.72 -2.08
CA THR A 89 0.63 6.47 -2.55
C THR A 89 1.90 6.73 -3.35
N PHE A 90 1.97 7.83 -4.11
CA PHE A 90 3.20 8.25 -4.77
C PHE A 90 4.33 8.45 -3.76
N VAL A 91 4.09 9.19 -2.66
CA VAL A 91 5.08 9.42 -1.60
C VAL A 91 5.57 8.10 -0.99
N LEU A 92 4.64 7.19 -0.68
CA LEU A 92 4.96 5.86 -0.18
C LEU A 92 5.83 5.06 -1.16
N VAL A 93 5.36 4.88 -2.40
CA VAL A 93 6.01 4.00 -3.37
C VAL A 93 7.33 4.60 -3.86
N TYR A 94 7.43 5.93 -3.97
CA TYR A 94 8.71 6.59 -4.22
C TYR A 94 9.72 6.31 -3.10
N THR A 95 9.29 6.40 -1.84
CA THR A 95 10.14 6.07 -0.70
C THR A 95 10.55 4.60 -0.71
N VAL A 96 9.65 3.68 -1.09
CA VAL A 96 10.00 2.26 -1.27
C VAL A 96 11.12 2.11 -2.29
N PHE A 97 11.03 2.75 -3.45
CA PHE A 97 12.09 2.68 -4.46
C PHE A 97 13.43 3.21 -3.94
N SER A 98 13.42 4.37 -3.30
CA SER A 98 14.63 4.98 -2.70
C SER A 98 15.20 4.16 -1.54
N ALA A 99 14.38 3.32 -0.91
CA ALA A 99 14.77 2.42 0.18
C ALA A 99 15.18 1.03 -0.31
N THR A 100 15.23 0.76 -1.62
CA THR A 100 15.72 -0.52 -2.15
C THR A 100 17.23 -0.64 -2.00
N ASP A 101 17.71 -1.76 -1.44
CA ASP A 101 19.13 -2.10 -1.46
C ASP A 101 19.49 -2.68 -2.84
N ALA A 102 20.38 -1.99 -3.57
CA ALA A 102 20.80 -2.41 -4.90
C ALA A 102 21.63 -3.70 -4.92
N LYS A 103 22.18 -4.14 -3.78
CA LYS A 103 23.09 -5.27 -3.67
C LYS A 103 22.50 -6.45 -2.89
N ARG A 104 21.40 -6.26 -2.17
CA ARG A 104 20.81 -7.30 -1.32
C ARG A 104 19.41 -7.66 -1.77
N ASN A 105 19.18 -8.97 -1.94
CA ASN A 105 17.88 -9.51 -2.30
C ASN A 105 17.31 -10.38 -1.18
N ALA A 106 15.99 -10.49 -1.13
CA ALA A 106 15.28 -11.44 -0.30
C ALA A 106 15.64 -12.87 -0.71
N ARG A 107 15.63 -13.77 0.29
CA ARG A 107 16.06 -15.16 0.18
C ARG A 107 15.58 -15.84 -1.10
N ASP A 108 16.52 -16.48 -1.80
CA ASP A 108 16.30 -17.28 -3.01
C ASP A 108 15.50 -16.54 -4.10
N SER A 109 15.73 -15.22 -4.26
CA SER A 109 15.01 -14.39 -5.22
C SER A 109 15.79 -13.16 -5.70
N HIS A 110 15.19 -12.41 -6.64
CA HIS A 110 15.68 -11.11 -7.13
C HIS A 110 14.89 -9.93 -6.56
N VAL A 111 14.08 -10.16 -5.53
CA VAL A 111 13.29 -9.08 -4.89
C VAL A 111 14.21 -8.30 -3.97
N PRO A 112 14.35 -6.97 -4.10
CA PRO A 112 15.27 -6.19 -3.27
C PRO A 112 14.84 -6.19 -1.80
N ILE A 113 15.83 -6.17 -0.90
CA ILE A 113 15.58 -5.86 0.51
C ILE A 113 15.27 -4.37 0.64
N LEU A 114 14.35 -4.02 1.54
CA LEU A 114 13.91 -2.65 1.79
C LEU A 114 14.43 -2.15 3.13
N ALA A 115 14.89 -0.89 3.18
CA ALA A 115 15.14 -0.19 4.44
C ALA A 115 13.79 0.18 5.10
N PRO A 116 13.43 -0.40 6.25
CA PRO A 116 12.05 -0.36 6.74
C PRO A 116 11.67 0.97 7.41
N LEU A 117 12.63 1.69 8.00
CA LEU A 117 12.35 2.89 8.80
C LEU A 117 11.80 4.05 7.94
N PRO A 118 12.42 4.43 6.80
CA PRO A 118 11.87 5.47 5.93
C PRO A 118 10.48 5.10 5.39
N ILE A 119 10.25 3.84 5.04
CA ILE A 119 8.95 3.37 4.55
C ILE A 119 7.88 3.52 5.62
N GLY A 120 8.17 3.13 6.87
CA GLY A 120 7.26 3.32 7.99
C GLY A 120 6.94 4.80 8.24
N PHE A 121 7.94 5.68 8.13
CA PHE A 121 7.77 7.13 8.27
C PHE A 121 6.97 7.75 7.12
N ALA A 122 7.17 7.32 5.87
CA ALA A 122 6.37 7.79 4.74
C ALA A 122 4.89 7.45 4.93
N VAL A 123 4.58 6.22 5.36
CA VAL A 123 3.21 5.84 5.71
C VAL A 123 2.67 6.73 6.84
N PHE A 124 3.45 6.95 7.90
CA PHE A 124 3.05 7.79 9.03
C PHE A 124 2.72 9.24 8.60
N VAL A 125 3.62 9.88 7.85
CA VAL A 125 3.43 11.26 7.36
C VAL A 125 2.21 11.37 6.44
N VAL A 126 2.03 10.41 5.53
CA VAL A 126 0.84 10.40 4.68
C VAL A 126 -0.43 10.28 5.52
N HIS A 127 -0.45 9.41 6.54
CA HIS A 127 -1.61 9.32 7.44
C HIS A 127 -1.92 10.64 8.15
N LEU A 128 -0.90 11.37 8.62
CA LEU A 128 -1.12 12.70 9.23
C LEU A 128 -1.84 13.68 8.28
N ALA A 129 -1.54 13.60 6.98
CA ALA A 129 -2.12 14.49 5.98
C ALA A 129 -3.48 14.02 5.44
N THR A 130 -3.68 12.70 5.28
CA THR A 130 -4.83 12.16 4.51
C THR A 130 -5.92 11.52 5.37
N ILE A 131 -5.71 11.31 6.67
CA ILE A 131 -6.77 10.82 7.58
C ILE A 131 -8.05 11.67 7.49
N PRO A 132 -8.00 13.03 7.52
CA PRO A 132 -9.20 13.85 7.47
C PRO A 132 -9.99 13.78 6.15
N ILE A 133 -9.39 13.24 5.09
CA ILE A 133 -10.01 13.17 3.75
C ILE A 133 -10.64 11.79 3.55
N THR A 134 -9.85 10.72 3.75
CA THR A 134 -10.25 9.35 3.37
C THR A 134 -10.07 8.30 4.48
N GLY A 135 -9.58 8.71 5.66
CA GLY A 135 -9.03 7.79 6.65
C GLY A 135 -7.69 7.16 6.23
N THR A 136 -7.11 7.59 5.10
CA THR A 136 -5.89 7.09 4.46
C THR A 136 -5.99 5.63 3.99
N GLY A 137 -6.14 5.44 2.68
CA GLY A 137 -6.08 4.13 2.04
C GLY A 137 -4.64 3.71 1.79
N ILE A 138 -4.03 4.27 0.74
CA ILE A 138 -2.72 4.03 0.13
C ILE A 138 -2.29 2.56 0.00
N ASN A 139 -3.20 1.64 0.27
CA ASN A 139 -3.02 0.20 0.36
C ASN A 139 -4.35 -0.50 0.01
N PRO A 140 -4.50 -0.98 -1.24
CA PRO A 140 -5.74 -1.60 -1.68
C PRO A 140 -6.18 -2.81 -0.85
N ALA A 141 -5.25 -3.63 -0.33
CA ALA A 141 -5.59 -4.77 0.50
C ALA A 141 -6.19 -4.34 1.84
N ARG A 142 -5.62 -3.31 2.48
CA ARG A 142 -6.15 -2.74 3.73
C ARG A 142 -7.54 -2.14 3.53
N SER A 143 -7.76 -1.47 2.41
CA SER A 143 -9.07 -0.89 2.09
C SER A 143 -10.11 -1.98 1.76
N LEU A 144 -9.73 -3.03 1.02
CA LEU A 144 -10.61 -4.15 0.71
C LEU A 144 -11.00 -4.95 1.95
N GLY A 145 -10.03 -5.30 2.79
CA GLY A 145 -10.27 -6.08 4.00
C GLY A 145 -11.28 -5.39 4.93
N ALA A 146 -11.11 -4.08 5.14
CA ALA A 146 -12.05 -3.31 5.95
C ALA A 146 -13.42 -3.15 5.28
N ALA A 147 -13.49 -2.84 3.98
CA ALA A 147 -14.75 -2.70 3.26
C ALA A 147 -15.58 -3.99 3.27
N LEU A 148 -14.93 -5.15 3.05
CA LEU A 148 -15.60 -6.45 3.05
C LEU A 148 -16.20 -6.82 4.41
N ILE A 149 -15.45 -6.60 5.50
CA ILE A 149 -15.90 -6.98 6.85
C ILE A 149 -16.88 -5.97 7.45
N TYR A 150 -16.74 -4.68 7.10
CA TYR A 150 -17.67 -3.63 7.51
C TYR A 150 -18.99 -3.70 6.74
N ASN A 151 -18.92 -3.97 5.43
CA ASN A 151 -20.04 -4.22 4.53
C ASN A 151 -21.17 -3.18 4.63
N LYS A 152 -20.86 -1.92 4.32
CA LYS A 152 -21.81 -0.80 4.25
C LYS A 152 -21.74 -0.13 2.88
N ASP A 153 -22.87 0.37 2.40
CA ASP A 153 -23.04 0.91 1.04
C ASP A 153 -22.01 2.00 0.72
N GLN A 154 -21.84 2.99 1.60
CA GLN A 154 -20.86 4.07 1.41
C GLN A 154 -19.42 3.54 1.27
N ALA A 155 -19.04 2.51 2.02
CA ALA A 155 -17.70 1.92 1.93
C ALA A 155 -17.47 1.24 0.58
N TRP A 156 -18.51 0.67 -0.02
CA TRP A 156 -18.46 0.07 -1.35
C TRP A 156 -18.53 1.11 -2.48
N ASP A 157 -19.36 2.14 -2.34
CA ASP A 157 -19.53 3.22 -3.33
C ASP A 157 -18.24 4.03 -3.56
N ASP A 158 -17.41 4.15 -2.53
CA ASP A 158 -16.13 4.83 -2.58
C ASP A 158 -14.95 3.86 -2.82
N HIS A 159 -15.18 2.54 -2.76
CA HIS A 159 -14.12 1.55 -2.69
C HIS A 159 -13.14 1.60 -3.87
N TRP A 160 -13.65 1.88 -5.07
CA TRP A 160 -12.87 1.92 -6.31
C TRP A 160 -11.72 2.95 -6.22
N ILE A 161 -11.89 4.03 -5.46
CA ILE A 161 -10.88 5.09 -5.26
C ILE A 161 -9.62 4.50 -4.63
N PHE A 162 -9.78 3.57 -3.70
CA PHE A 162 -8.68 2.95 -2.95
C PHE A 162 -7.98 1.81 -3.71
N TRP A 163 -8.42 1.52 -4.93
CA TRP A 163 -7.68 0.72 -5.91
C TRP A 163 -7.06 1.61 -6.97
N VAL A 164 -7.88 2.44 -7.62
CA VAL A 164 -7.45 3.27 -8.75
C VAL A 164 -6.41 4.29 -8.31
N GLY A 165 -6.66 5.02 -7.21
CA GLY A 165 -5.74 6.04 -6.70
C GLY A 165 -4.36 5.46 -6.36
N PRO A 166 -4.27 4.42 -5.51
CA PRO A 166 -2.99 3.82 -5.17
C PRO A 166 -2.24 3.20 -6.35
N LEU A 167 -2.93 2.56 -7.30
CA LEU A 167 -2.27 2.00 -8.49
C LEU A 167 -1.70 3.09 -9.41
N ILE A 168 -2.43 4.20 -9.60
CA ILE A 168 -1.93 5.37 -10.33
C ILE A 168 -0.71 5.97 -9.62
N GLY A 169 -0.81 6.23 -8.31
CA GLY A 169 0.29 6.79 -7.52
C GLY A 169 1.55 5.92 -7.58
N ALA A 170 1.38 4.59 -7.48
CA ALA A 170 2.47 3.63 -7.61
C ALA A 170 3.11 3.63 -9.01
N ALA A 171 2.29 3.70 -10.07
CA ALA A 171 2.79 3.76 -11.45
C ALA A 171 3.58 5.05 -11.71
N LEU A 172 3.09 6.20 -11.22
CA LEU A 172 3.78 7.47 -11.32
C LEU A 172 5.11 7.46 -10.56
N ALA A 173 5.15 6.88 -9.36
CA ALA A 173 6.38 6.73 -8.59
C ALA A 173 7.41 5.82 -9.30
N ALA A 174 6.95 4.72 -9.89
CA ALA A 174 7.80 3.84 -10.69
C ALA A 174 8.36 4.58 -11.92
N LEU A 175 7.51 5.28 -12.66
CA LEU A 175 7.91 6.08 -13.82
C LEU A 175 8.95 7.14 -13.44
N TYR A 176 8.68 7.90 -12.38
CA TYR A 176 9.55 8.96 -11.89
C TYR A 176 10.93 8.41 -11.47
N HIS A 177 10.95 7.37 -10.62
CA HIS A 177 12.21 6.82 -10.13
C HIS A 177 13.04 6.14 -11.23
N GLN A 178 12.39 5.37 -12.10
CA GLN A 178 13.10 4.57 -13.12
C GLN A 178 13.52 5.41 -14.33
N ILE A 179 12.69 6.34 -14.80
CA ILE A 179 12.89 7.05 -16.07
C ILE A 179 13.40 8.48 -15.86
N VAL A 180 12.83 9.22 -14.91
CA VAL A 180 13.18 10.64 -14.70
C VAL A 180 14.47 10.75 -13.90
N ILE A 181 14.52 10.18 -12.70
CA ILE A 181 15.73 10.19 -11.86
C ILE A 181 16.80 9.24 -12.43
N ARG A 182 16.39 8.17 -13.12
CA ARG A 182 17.28 7.11 -13.61
C ARG A 182 18.16 6.51 -12.51
N ALA A 183 17.61 6.33 -11.31
CA ALA A 183 18.31 5.73 -10.17
C ALA A 183 18.50 4.20 -10.30
N ILE A 184 18.53 3.67 -11.52
CA ILE A 184 18.89 2.28 -11.80
C ILE A 184 20.42 2.20 -11.73
N PRO A 185 21.01 1.24 -11.00
CA PRO A 185 22.45 1.07 -10.99
C PRO A 185 22.96 0.96 -12.44
N PHE A 186 23.88 1.84 -12.82
CA PHE A 186 24.62 1.66 -14.06
C PHE A 186 25.28 0.29 -13.98
N LYS A 187 24.90 -0.64 -14.86
CA LYS A 187 25.74 -1.81 -15.11
C LYS A 187 27.05 -1.25 -15.65
N SER A 188 28.09 -1.22 -14.82
CA SER A 188 29.44 -1.15 -15.36
C SER A 188 29.57 -2.39 -16.24
N LYS A 189 29.78 -2.18 -17.54
CA LYS A 189 30.28 -3.23 -18.41
C LYS A 189 31.62 -3.73 -17.87
#